data_AF-A0A967G4X7-F1
#
_entry.id   AF-A0A967G4X7-F1
#
_cell.length_a   1.000
_cell.length_b   1.000
_cell.length_c   1.000
_cell.angle_alpha   90.00
_cell.angle_beta   90.00
_cell.angle_gamma   90.00
#
_symmetry.space_group_name_H-M   'P 1'
#
loop_
_entity.id
_entity.type
_entity.pdbx_description
1 polymer ?
#
loop_
_entity_poly.entity_id
_entity_poly.type
_entity_poly.pdbx_seq_one_letter_code
_entity_poly.pdbx_strand_id
1 'polypeptide(L)' 'ELIIFGNPKVGTPLMQCGQSVAIDLPQKALIWQDEAGQVWLSYNDPKYLASRHSIKGCSEVIKKIEKALGNFARMATMP' A
#
# COMPACT_ATOMS: atom_id res chain seq x y z
N GLU A 1 3.19 15.62 2.62
CA GLU A 1 3.39 15.32 1.19
C GLU A 1 2.65 14.05 0.80
N LEU A 2 2.01 14.02 -0.37
CA LEU A 2 1.36 12.82 -0.91
C LEU A 2 2.21 12.27 -2.05
N ILE A 3 2.72 11.04 -1.88
CA ILE A 3 3.44 10.33 -2.94
C ILE A 3 2.51 9.29 -3.55
N ILE A 4 2.44 9.31 -4.88
CA ILE A 4 1.68 8.35 -5.67
C ILE A 4 2.67 7.54 -6.50
N PHE A 5 2.66 6.21 -6.34
CA PHE A 5 3.67 5.33 -6.94
C PHE A 5 3.11 3.96 -7.31
N GLY A 6 3.68 3.35 -8.35
CA GLY A 6 3.19 2.08 -8.90
C GLY A 6 4.32 1.11 -9.23
N ASN A 7 4.04 -0.18 -9.04
CA ASN A 7 4.85 -1.27 -9.54
C ASN A 7 3.95 -2.21 -10.36
N PRO A 8 3.94 -2.10 -11.70
CA PRO A 8 3.07 -2.92 -12.56
C PRO A 8 3.25 -4.43 -12.38
N LYS A 9 4.44 -4.90 -12.00
CA LYS A 9 4.73 -6.32 -11.75
C LYS A 9 3.95 -6.89 -10.57
N VAL A 10 3.47 -6.04 -9.65
CA VAL A 10 2.69 -6.44 -8.47
C VAL A 10 1.25 -5.93 -8.55
N GLY A 11 1.04 -4.72 -9.08
CA GLY A 11 -0.29 -4.14 -9.23
C GLY A 11 -1.17 -4.86 -10.26
N THR A 12 -0.60 -5.30 -11.39
CA THR A 12 -1.39 -6.00 -12.43
C THR A 12 -1.95 -7.34 -11.95
N PRO A 13 -1.18 -8.22 -11.29
CA PRO A 13 -1.74 -9.41 -10.66
C PRO A 13 -2.87 -9.09 -9.68
N LEU A 14 -2.74 -8.05 -8.86
CA LEU A 14 -3.80 -7.67 -7.93
C LEU A 14 -5.10 -7.25 -8.64
N MET A 15 -4.99 -6.50 -9.74
CA MET A 15 -6.15 -6.14 -10.58
C MET A 15 -6.81 -7.36 -11.23
N GLN A 16 -6.04 -8.40 -11.58
CA GLN A 16 -6.57 -9.67 -12.07
C GLN A 16 -7.35 -10.43 -11.00
N CYS A 17 -6.99 -10.27 -9.72
CA CYS A 17 -7.71 -10.86 -8.60
C CYS A 17 -9.06 -10.20 -8.31
N GLY A 18 -9.18 -8.92 -8.66
CA GLY A 18 -10.41 -8.15 -8.50
C GLY A 18 -10.26 -6.80 -9.16
N GLN A 19 -10.97 -6.58 -10.28
CA GLN A 19 -10.81 -5.39 -11.10
C GLN A 19 -11.10 -4.09 -10.34
N SER A 20 -12.04 -4.12 -9.39
CA SER A 20 -12.44 -2.96 -8.61
C SER A 20 -11.30 -2.36 -7.79
N VAL A 21 -10.26 -3.14 -7.44
CA VAL A 21 -9.08 -2.66 -6.71
C VAL A 21 -8.32 -1.57 -7.47
N ALA A 22 -8.48 -1.50 -8.80
CA ALA A 22 -7.84 -0.50 -9.63
C ALA A 22 -8.22 0.95 -9.25
N ILE A 23 -9.37 1.17 -8.60
CA ILE A 23 -9.76 2.51 -8.12
C ILE A 23 -8.85 3.02 -6.99
N ASP A 24 -8.26 2.11 -6.22
CA ASP A 24 -7.36 2.45 -5.12
C ASP A 24 -5.88 2.46 -5.57
N LEU A 25 -5.60 1.93 -6.76
CA LEU A 25 -4.28 1.98 -7.40
C LEU A 25 -4.11 3.27 -8.23
N PRO A 26 -2.87 3.71 -8.51
CA PRO A 26 -1.61 3.24 -7.90
C PRO A 26 -1.54 3.52 -6.38
N GLN A 27 -0.56 2.94 -5.71
CA GLN A 27 -0.39 3.07 -4.27
C GLN A 27 -0.14 4.53 -3.88
N LYS A 28 -0.59 4.88 -2.67
CA LYS A 28 -0.48 6.23 -2.11
C LYS A 28 0.18 6.13 -0.73
N ALA A 29 1.14 7.01 -0.48
CA ALA A 29 1.74 7.22 0.83
C ALA A 29 1.61 8.69 1.22
N LEU A 30 1.05 8.95 2.39
CA LEU A 30 0.98 10.29 2.97
C LEU A 30 2.11 10.42 4.00
N ILE A 31 3.02 11.36 3.76
CA ILE A 31 4.09 11.72 4.68
C ILE A 31 3.70 13.00 5.38
N TRP A 32 3.78 13.01 6.70
CA TRP A 32 3.43 14.16 7.52
C TRP A 32 4.25 14.16 8.82
N GLN A 33 4.30 15.31 9.49
CA GLN A 33 5.02 15.48 10.74
C GLN A 33 4.04 15.93 11.81
N ASP A 34 4.12 15.36 13.01
CA ASP A 34 3.29 15.78 14.14
C ASP A 34 3.90 16.96 14.93
N GLU A 35 3.18 17.41 15.96
CA GLU A 35 3.60 18.54 16.81
C GLU A 35 4.87 18.25 17.63
N ALA A 36 5.20 16.97 17.88
CA ALA A 36 6.43 16.56 18.55
C ALA A 36 7.63 16.48 17.57
N GLY A 37 7.40 16.75 16.29
CA GLY A 37 8.40 16.68 15.24
C GLY A 37 8.63 15.27 14.68
N GLN A 38 7.83 14.28 15.07
CA GLN A 38 7.95 12.92 14.54
C GLN A 38 7.38 12.85 13.12
N VAL A 39 8.14 12.26 12.21
CA VAL A 39 7.70 12.00 10.82
C VAL A 39 6.94 10.69 10.75
N TRP A 40 5.78 10.72 10.10
CA TRP A 40 4.89 9.60 9.88
C TRP A 40 4.75 9.31 8.38
N LEU A 41 4.69 8.03 8.02
CA LEU A 41 4.32 7.58 6.69
C LEU A 41 3.06 6.70 6.80
N SER A 42 1.95 7.17 6.23
CA SER A 42 0.65 6.51 6.26
C SER A 42 0.30 5.95 4.87
N TYR A 43 -0.21 4.71 4.82
CA TYR A 43 -0.69 4.05 3.62
C TYR A 43 -1.84 3.10 3.96
N ASN A 44 -2.67 2.75 2.96
CA ASN A 44 -3.72 1.76 3.16
C ASN A 44 -3.11 0.35 3.29
N ASP A 45 -3.44 -0.37 4.36
CA ASP A 45 -3.07 -1.77 4.53
C ASP A 45 -3.57 -2.59 3.32
N PRO A 46 -2.71 -3.36 2.63
CA PRO A 46 -3.12 -4.23 1.52
C PRO A 46 -4.24 -5.22 1.89
N LYS A 47 -4.34 -5.65 3.15
CA LYS A 47 -5.44 -6.48 3.64
C LYS A 47 -6.77 -5.72 3.69
N TYR A 48 -6.73 -4.43 4.03
CA TYR A 48 -7.90 -3.56 3.96
C TYR A 48 -8.40 -3.44 2.50
N LEU A 49 -7.49 -3.26 1.54
CA LEU A 49 -7.87 -3.23 0.11
C LEU A 49 -8.46 -4.57 -0.35
N ALA A 50 -7.89 -5.69 0.08
CA ALA A 50 -8.43 -7.00 -0.24
C ALA A 50 -9.85 -7.21 0.31
N SER A 51 -10.10 -6.78 1.54
CA SER A 51 -11.44 -6.82 2.17
C SER A 51 -12.43 -5.91 1.45
N ARG A 52 -12.04 -4.64 1.21
CA ARG A 52 -12.88 -3.64 0.54
C ARG A 52 -13.36 -4.08 -0.84
N HIS A 53 -12.51 -4.80 -1.57
CA HIS A 53 -12.78 -5.27 -2.94
C HIS A 53 -13.17 -6.75 -3.01
N SER A 54 -13.44 -7.40 -1.87
CA SER A 54 -13.82 -8.82 -1.81
C SER A 54 -12.87 -9.75 -2.58
N ILE A 55 -11.56 -9.44 -2.57
CA ILE A 55 -10.53 -10.19 -3.30
C ILE A 55 -10.34 -11.57 -2.66
N LYS A 56 -10.39 -12.63 -3.47
CA LYS A 56 -10.18 -14.03 -3.06
C LYS A 56 -9.02 -14.65 -3.85
N GLY A 57 -8.35 -15.64 -3.26
CA GLY A 57 -7.32 -16.42 -3.94
C GLY A 57 -5.97 -15.72 -4.20
N CYS A 58 -5.76 -14.52 -3.63
CA CYS A 58 -4.56 -13.71 -3.91
C CYS A 58 -3.75 -13.31 -2.67
N SER A 59 -3.80 -14.15 -1.63
CA SER A 59 -3.07 -13.94 -0.36
C SER A 59 -1.58 -13.68 -0.57
N GLU A 60 -0.93 -14.41 -1.48
CA GLU A 60 0.51 -14.26 -1.74
C GLU A 60 0.87 -12.92 -2.38
N VAL A 61 0.02 -12.39 -3.27
CA VAL A 61 0.21 -11.06 -3.87
C VAL A 61 0.03 -9.99 -2.79
N ILE A 62 -1.03 -10.11 -1.99
CA ILE A 62 -1.33 -9.18 -0.88
C ILE A 62 -0.15 -9.13 0.11
N LYS A 63 0.36 -10.30 0.52
CA LYS A 63 1.48 -10.43 1.46
C LYS A 63 2.78 -9.82 0.92
N LYS A 64 3.04 -9.94 -0.39
CA LYS A 64 4.18 -9.29 -1.04
C LYS A 64 4.07 -7.76 -0.99
N ILE A 65 2.88 -7.22 -1.24
CA ILE A 65 2.63 -5.77 -1.18
C ILE A 65 2.76 -5.28 0.27
N GLU A 66 2.18 -6.00 1.22
CA GLU A 66 2.25 -5.68 2.66
C GLU A 66 3.70 -5.57 3.12
N LYS A 67 4.53 -6.56 2.78
CA LYS A 67 5.96 -6.56 3.10
C LYS A 67 6.70 -5.37 2.47
N ALA A 68 6.40 -5.05 1.20
CA ALA A 68 7.06 -3.95 0.50
C ALA A 68 6.72 -2.60 1.13
N LEU A 69 5.44 -2.32 1.40
CA LEU A 69 5.01 -1.06 2.00
C LEU A 69 5.50 -0.92 3.44
N GLY A 70 5.46 -2.01 4.23
CA GLY A 70 5.99 -2.01 5.58
C GLY A 70 7.49 -1.70 5.62
N ASN A 71 8.26 -2.22 4.66
CA ASN A 71 9.67 -1.88 4.52
C ASN A 71 9.88 -0.40 4.16
N PHE A 72 9.09 0.16 3.24
CA PHE A 72 9.18 1.57 2.88
C PHE A 72 8.86 2.48 4.05
N ALA A 73 7.77 2.21 4.77
CA ALA A 73 7.40 2.97 5.95
C ALA A 73 8.51 2.92 7.00
N ARG A 74 9.01 1.72 7.32
CA ARG A 74 10.09 1.56 8.29
C ARG A 74 11.33 2.36 7.91
N MET A 75 11.79 2.28 6.66
CA MET A 75 12.98 3.02 6.22
C MET A 75 12.76 4.53 6.20
N ALA A 76 11.57 4.99 5.83
CA ALA A 76 11.25 6.42 5.73
C ALA A 76 11.07 7.10 7.09
N THR A 77 10.78 6.34 8.15
CA THR A 77 10.54 6.86 9.50
C THR A 77 11.60 6.41 10.52
N MET A 78 12.74 5.90 10.06
CA MET A 78 13.88 5.64 10.96
C MET A 78 14.39 6.97 11.56
N PRO A 79 14.81 6.97 12.84
CA PRO A 79 15.43 8.14 13.48
C PRO A 79 16.72 8.58 12.78
#